data_AF-A0A1F5G3T3-F1
#
_entry.id   AF-A0A1F5G3T3-F1
#
_cell.length_a   1.000
_cell.length_b   1.000
_cell.length_c   1.000
_cell.angle_alpha   90.00
_cell.angle_beta   90.00
_cell.angle_gamma   90.00
#
_symmetry.space_group_name_H-M   'P 1'
#
loop_
_entity.id
_entity.type
_entity.pdbx_description
1 polymer ?
#
loop_
_entity_poly.entity_id
_entity_poly.type
_entity_poly.pdbx_seq_one_letter_code
_entity_poly.pdbx_strand_id
1 'polypeptide(L)' 'MPFESFLAFDFLNISAIFVFKAFLLLFLIFYSVFALILFRQVQLMAKAIPTFISPFLKFVAIIHVGVAVALLFVIIQLF' A
#
# COMPACT_ATOMS: atom_id res chain seq x y z
N MET A 1 -9.15 36.90 21.33
CA MET A 1 -8.17 37.03 20.23
C MET A 1 -8.69 36.20 19.05
N PRO A 2 -8.77 36.72 17.82
CA PRO A 2 -9.50 36.09 16.70
C PRO A 2 -8.67 35.06 15.89
N PHE A 3 -7.51 34.64 16.39
CA PHE A 3 -6.61 33.72 15.68
C PHE A 3 -6.95 32.25 15.91
N GLU A 4 -7.63 31.92 17.01
CA GLU A 4 -8.06 30.55 17.36
C GLU A 4 -9.17 30.03 16.42
N SER A 5 -10.07 30.92 15.96
CA SER A 5 -11.15 30.55 15.05
C SER A 5 -10.66 30.26 13.63
N PHE A 6 -9.53 30.82 13.20
CA PHE A 6 -9.06 30.62 11.82
C PHE A 6 -8.56 29.18 11.59
N LEU A 7 -7.99 28.54 12.62
CA LEU A 7 -7.57 27.13 12.56
C LEU A 7 -8.74 26.15 12.69
N ALA A 8 -9.80 26.51 13.44
CA ALA A 8 -10.94 25.63 13.66
C ALA A 8 -11.88 25.50 12.42
N PHE A 9 -11.92 26.51 11.56
CA PHE A 9 -12.82 26.53 10.40
C PHE A 9 -12.31 25.73 9.19
N ASP A 10 -11.00 25.47 9.10
CA ASP A 10 -10.40 24.75 7.95
C ASP A 10 -10.60 23.22 8.05
N PHE A 11 -10.61 22.66 9.27
CA PHE A 11 -10.86 21.23 9.51
C PHE A 11 -12.32 20.80 9.24
N LEU A 12 -13.27 21.73 9.23
CA LEU A 12 -14.68 21.42 8.96
C LEU A 12 -15.01 21.40 7.45
N ASN A 13 -14.07 21.80 6.59
CA ASN A 13 -14.23 21.80 5.13
C ASN A 13 -13.53 20.62 4.44
N ILE A 14 -13.26 19.54 5.19
CA ILE A 14 -12.69 18.33 4.62
C ILE A 14 -13.73 17.64 3.75
N SER A 15 -13.50 17.63 2.43
CA SER A 15 -14.36 16.91 1.49
C SER A 15 -14.31 15.39 1.74
N ALA A 16 -15.45 14.71 1.60
CA ALA A 16 -15.51 13.24 1.68
C ALA A 16 -14.55 12.56 0.68
N ILE A 17 -14.31 13.19 -0.47
CA ILE A 17 -13.36 12.75 -1.49
C ILE A 17 -11.92 12.77 -0.94
N PHE A 18 -11.53 13.81 -0.20
CA PHE A 18 -10.21 13.90 0.41
C PHE A 18 -10.01 12.79 1.46
N VAL A 19 -10.99 12.55 2.34
CA VAL A 19 -10.93 11.47 3.34
C VAL A 19 -10.80 10.10 2.67
N PHE A 20 -11.60 9.85 1.63
CA PHE A 20 -11.55 8.60 0.90
C PHE A 20 -10.20 8.37 0.23
N LYS A 21 -9.65 9.38 -0.45
CA LYS A 21 -8.31 9.33 -1.04
C LYS A 21 -7.26 9.02 0.04
N ALA A 22 -7.28 9.74 1.16
CA ALA A 22 -6.34 9.56 2.27
C ALA A 22 -6.39 8.14 2.86
N PHE A 23 -7.60 7.60 3.05
CA PHE A 23 -7.80 6.23 3.50
C PHE A 23 -7.25 5.21 2.50
N LEU A 24 -7.48 5.42 1.20
CA LEU A 24 -6.98 4.54 0.13
C LEU A 24 -5.44 4.54 0.11
N LEU A 25 -4.81 5.71 0.21
CA LEU A 25 -3.35 5.83 0.31
C LEU A 25 -2.80 5.06 1.52
N LEU A 26 -3.39 5.26 2.69
CA LEU A 26 -2.99 4.56 3.91
C LEU A 26 -3.12 3.04 3.75
N PHE A 27 -4.25 2.57 3.21
CA PHE A 27 -4.48 1.16 2.91
C PHE A 27 -3.41 0.61 1.95
N LEU A 28 -3.05 1.34 0.90
CA LEU A 28 -2.07 0.89 -0.08
C LEU A 28 -0.65 0.83 0.46
N ILE A 29 -0.29 1.71 1.39
CA ILE A 29 0.98 1.64 2.12
C ILE A 29 1.04 0.33 2.91
N PHE A 30 -0.01 0.01 3.68
CA PHE A 30 -0.08 -1.25 4.41
C PHE A 30 -0.06 -2.46 3.49
N TYR A 31 -0.80 -2.40 2.38
CA TYR A 31 -0.81 -3.44 1.36
C TYR A 31 0.57 -3.67 0.74
N SER A 32 1.34 -2.61 0.47
CA SER A 32 2.69 -2.70 -0.07
C SER A 32 3.66 -3.39 0.91
N VAL A 33 3.57 -3.03 2.20
CA VAL A 33 4.33 -3.71 3.26
C VAL A 33 3.93 -5.18 3.35
N PHE A 34 2.64 -5.47 3.30
CA PHE A 34 2.12 -6.84 3.31
C PHE A 34 2.62 -7.67 2.13
N ALA A 35 2.67 -7.08 0.92
CA ALA A 35 3.22 -7.73 -0.26
C ALA A 35 4.70 -8.12 -0.07
N LEU A 36 5.52 -7.26 0.57
CA LEU A 36 6.90 -7.59 0.91
C LEU A 36 7.00 -8.72 1.94
N ILE A 37 6.12 -8.73 2.94
CA ILE A 37 6.05 -9.81 3.92
C ILE A 37 5.72 -11.14 3.21
N LEU A 38 4.71 -11.15 2.35
CA LEU A 38 4.34 -12.33 1.57
C LEU A 38 5.48 -12.81 0.67
N PHE A 39 6.18 -11.89 0.00
CA PHE A 39 7.35 -12.23 -0.80
C PHE A 39 8.41 -12.98 0.03
N ARG A 40 8.72 -12.48 1.23
CA ARG A 40 9.64 -13.16 2.15
C ARG A 40 9.13 -14.55 2.54
N GLN A 41 7.84 -14.71 2.82
CA GLN A 41 7.26 -16.02 3.15
C GLN A 41 7.37 -17.01 1.98
N VAL A 42 7.13 -16.56 0.74
CA VAL A 42 7.32 -17.40 -0.45
C VAL A 42 8.76 -17.86 -0.58
N GLN A 43 9.74 -17.00 -0.32
CA GLN A 43 11.16 -17.40 -0.35
C GLN A 43 11.50 -18.42 0.74
N LEU A 44 10.98 -18.26 1.96
CA LEU A 44 11.21 -19.20 3.06
C LEU A 44 10.56 -20.56 2.79
N MET A 45 9.30 -20.58 2.35
CA MET A 45 8.61 -21.82 2.00
C MET A 45 9.29 -22.55 0.84
N ALA A 46 9.71 -21.83 -0.19
CA ALA A 46 10.38 -22.44 -1.33
C ALA A 46 11.78 -23.00 -1.00
N LYS A 47 12.38 -22.60 0.13
CA LYS A 47 13.60 -23.22 0.66
C LYS A 47 13.28 -24.44 1.53
N ALA A 48 12.22 -24.37 2.33
CA ALA A 48 11.82 -25.45 3.22
C ALA A 48 11.25 -26.67 2.47
N ILE A 49 10.45 -26.43 1.42
CA ILE A 49 9.79 -27.47 0.64
C ILE A 49 10.07 -27.19 -0.85
N PRO A 50 11.18 -27.69 -1.40
CA PRO A 50 11.48 -27.52 -2.81
C PRO A 50 10.49 -28.35 -3.64
N THR A 51 9.69 -27.66 -4.46
CA THR A 51 8.74 -28.28 -5.40
C THR A 51 9.04 -27.80 -6.81
N PHE A 52 8.58 -28.54 -7.81
CA PHE A 52 8.69 -28.14 -9.22
C PHE A 52 8.04 -26.76 -9.52
N ILE A 53 7.09 -26.33 -8.67
CA ILE A 53 6.36 -25.06 -8.83
C ILE A 53 7.10 -23.90 -8.14
N SER A 54 8.08 -24.17 -7.26
CA SER A 54 8.80 -23.14 -6.49
C SER A 54 9.38 -22.00 -7.34
N PRO A 55 9.97 -22.22 -8.54
CA PRO A 55 10.45 -21.13 -9.40
C PRO A 55 9.31 -20.22 -9.89
N PHE A 56 8.17 -20.81 -10.26
CA PHE A 56 6.99 -20.07 -10.71
C PHE A 56 6.38 -19.23 -9.58
N LEU A 57 6.24 -19.80 -8.38
CA LEU A 57 5.74 -19.07 -7.21
C LEU A 57 6.62 -17.87 -6.86
N LYS A 58 7.95 -18.02 -6.93
CA LYS A 58 8.89 -16.91 -6.69
C LYS A 58 8.71 -15.79 -7.72
N PHE A 59 8.52 -16.14 -9.00
CA PHE A 59 8.28 -15.16 -10.05
C PHE A 59 6.98 -14.39 -9.84
N VAL A 60 5.88 -15.09 -9.54
CA VAL A 60 4.59 -14.46 -9.24
C VAL A 60 4.70 -13.54 -8.02
N ALA A 61 5.46 -13.94 -6.99
CA ALA A 61 5.68 -13.10 -5.81
C ALA A 61 6.43 -11.80 -6.13
N ILE A 62 7.41 -11.83 -7.05
CA ILE A 62 8.11 -10.61 -7.52
C ILE A 62 7.12 -9.69 -8.25
N ILE A 63 6.32 -10.25 -9.18
CA ILE A 63 5.32 -9.46 -9.91
C ILE A 63 4.32 -8.84 -8.93
N HIS A 64 3.84 -9.61 -7.95
CA HIS A 64 2.87 -9.13 -6.97
C HIS A 64 3.39 -7.93 -6.17
N VAL A 65 4.64 -7.97 -5.72
CA VAL A 65 5.30 -6.82 -5.08
C VAL A 65 5.39 -5.65 -6.05
N GLY A 66 5.80 -5.89 -7.30
CA GLY A 66 5.87 -4.86 -8.34
C GLY A 66 4.53 -4.17 -8.58
N VAL A 67 3.43 -4.93 -8.66
CA VAL A 67 2.08 -4.40 -8.82
C VAL A 67 1.65 -3.58 -7.59
N ALA A 68 1.91 -4.06 -6.37
CA ALA A 68 1.59 -3.33 -5.15
C ALA A 68 2.28 -1.95 -5.11
N VAL A 69 3.57 -1.91 -5.44
CA VAL A 69 4.35 -0.67 -5.49
C VAL A 69 3.91 0.24 -6.64
N ALA A 70 3.62 -0.32 -7.83
CA ALA A 70 3.14 0.47 -8.96
C ALA A 70 1.80 1.15 -8.65
N LEU A 71 0.87 0.43 -8.02
CA LEU A 71 -0.40 1.00 -7.57
C LEU A 71 -0.19 2.14 -6.57
N LEU A 72 0.82 2.03 -5.69
CA LEU A 72 1.13 3.07 -4.71
C LEU A 72 1.57 4.36 -5.40
N PHE A 73 2.41 4.27 -6.43
CA PHE A 73 2.79 5.44 -7.22
C PHE A 73 1.62 6.03 -8.02
N VAL A 74 0.75 5.19 -8.60
CA VAL A 74 -0.44 5.65 -9.32
C VAL A 74 -1.36 6.44 -8.39
N ILE A 75 -1.61 5.95 -7.17
CA ILE A 75 -2.45 6.67 -6.21
C ILE A 75 -1.77 7.97 -5.77
N ILE A 76 -0.47 7.97 -5.47
CA ILE A 76 0.27 9.19 -5.13
C ILE A 76 0.16 10.25 -6.23
N GLN A 77 0.23 9.86 -7.50
CA GLN A 77 0.07 10.78 -8.63
C GLN A 77 -1.35 11.36 -8.76
N LEU A 78 -2.37 10.64 -8.27
CA LEU A 78 -3.78 11.06 -8.30
C LEU A 78 -4.18 12.00 -7.15
N PHE A 79 -3.27 12.23 -6.20
CA PHE A 79 -3.42 13.22 -5.13
C PHE A 79 -2.98 14.60 -5.60
#